data_AF-A0A7X7LY22-F1
#
_entry.id   AF-A0A7X7LY22-F1
#
_cell.length_a   1.000
_cell.length_b   1.000
_cell.length_c   1.000
_cell.angle_alpha   90.00
_cell.angle_beta   90.00
_cell.angle_gamma   90.00
#
_symmetry.space_group_name_H-M   'P 1'
#
loop_
_entity.id
_entity.type
_entity.pdbx_description
1 polymer ?
#
loop_
_entity_poly.entity_id
_entity_poly.type
_entity_poly.pdbx_seq_one_letter_code
_entity_poly.pdbx_strand_id
1 'polypeptide(L)'
;AGDGNMHPLILFDANQPGELERAEALGGEILELCVAVGGTITGEHGVGREKINQMCTQFNPDEIGCFHAVKAAFDAEGLLNPGKNIPTLNRCADYGALRVHGGKLPFSELERF
;
A
#
# COMPACT_ATOMS: atom_id res chain seq x y z
N ALA A 1 -20.18 14.58 4.41
CA ALA A 1 -19.80 13.67 3.32
C ALA A 1 -21.04 12.95 2.85
N GLY A 2 -21.51 13.20 1.62
CA GLY A 2 -22.72 12.58 1.06
C GLY A 2 -22.44 11.33 0.24
N ASP A 3 -21.19 11.13 -0.16
CA ASP A 3 -20.67 10.04 -0.99
C ASP A 3 -19.83 9.02 -0.20
N GLY A 4 -19.67 9.25 1.11
CA GLY A 4 -18.84 8.41 1.99
C GLY A 4 -17.34 8.71 1.95
N ASN A 5 -16.89 9.75 1.23
CA ASN A 5 -15.49 10.14 1.21
C ASN A 5 -15.11 10.98 2.45
N MET A 6 -13.98 10.64 3.09
CA MET A 6 -13.50 11.27 4.32
C MET A 6 -12.05 11.74 4.14
N HIS A 7 -11.74 12.92 4.68
CA HIS A 7 -10.42 13.53 4.64
C HIS A 7 -9.85 13.66 6.06
N PRO A 8 -9.36 12.55 6.65
CA PRO A 8 -8.71 12.61 7.97
C PRO A 8 -7.40 13.41 7.86
N LEU A 9 -7.17 14.29 8.82
CA LEU A 9 -5.94 15.05 8.96
C LEU A 9 -5.22 14.61 10.23
N ILE A 10 -3.99 14.15 10.08
CA ILE A 10 -3.11 13.80 11.20
C ILE A 10 -2.21 14.99 11.46
N LEU A 11 -2.36 15.62 12.63
CA LEU A 11 -1.52 16.73 13.05
C LEU A 11 -0.28 16.19 13.77
N PHE A 12 0.90 16.61 13.32
CA PHE A 12 2.19 16.25 13.91
C PHE A 12 3.19 17.40 13.69
N ASP A 13 4.24 17.47 14.50
CA ASP A 13 5.36 18.41 14.35
C ASP A 13 6.54 17.71 13.66
N ALA A 14 6.76 18.05 12.39
CA ALA A 14 7.87 17.49 11.60
C ALA A 14 9.27 17.84 12.13
N ASN A 15 9.38 18.83 13.04
CA ASN A 15 10.65 19.16 13.69
C ASN A 15 10.95 18.26 14.90
N GLN A 16 9.95 17.52 15.41
CA GLN A 16 10.13 16.57 16.49
C GLN A 16 10.52 15.19 15.92
N PRO A 17 11.72 14.67 16.24
CA PRO A 17 12.16 13.38 15.72
C PRO A 17 11.16 12.26 16.05
N GLY A 18 10.79 11.48 15.03
CA GLY A 18 9.87 10.35 15.19
C GLY A 18 8.39 10.68 15.01
N GLU A 19 7.99 11.96 14.99
CA GLU A 19 6.57 12.30 14.84
C GLU A 19 6.05 12.06 13.42
N LEU A 20 6.87 12.31 12.39
CA LEU A 20 6.51 12.01 11.01
C LEU A 20 6.27 10.52 10.82
N GLU A 21 7.18 9.68 11.31
CA GLU A 21 7.08 8.22 11.19
C GLU A 21 5.85 7.67 11.91
N ARG A 22 5.51 8.24 13.07
CA ARG A 22 4.28 7.90 13.80
C ARG A 22 3.03 8.34 13.05
N ALA A 23 3.05 9.52 12.43
CA ALA A 23 1.94 10.01 11.62
C ALA A 23 1.72 9.14 10.37
N GLU A 24 2.79 8.76 9.67
CA GLU A 24 2.73 7.84 8.53
C GLU A 24 2.22 6.45 8.94
N ALA A 25 2.69 5.91 10.08
CA ALA A 25 2.22 4.64 10.61
C ALA A 25 0.71 4.67 10.94
N LEU A 26 0.25 5.71 11.65
CA LEU A 26 -1.16 5.90 11.95
C LEU A 26 -1.99 6.06 10.66
N GLY A 27 -1.49 6.83 9.69
CA GLY A 27 -2.12 6.98 8.38
C GLY A 27 -2.30 5.63 7.70
N GLY A 28 -1.25 4.80 7.68
CA GLY A 28 -1.31 3.43 7.15
C GLY A 28 -2.36 2.57 7.84
N GLU A 29 -2.41 2.57 9.18
CA GLU A 29 -3.41 1.82 9.95
C GLU A 29 -4.85 2.26 9.66
N ILE A 30 -5.09 3.57 9.50
CA ILE A 30 -6.41 4.10 9.11
C ILE A 30 -6.81 3.58 7.72
N LEU A 31 -5.90 3.62 6.74
CA LEU A 31 -6.18 3.13 5.39
C LEU A 31 -6.45 1.62 5.36
N GLU A 32 -5.72 0.83 6.15
CA GLU A 32 -5.95 -0.60 6.26
C GLU A 32 -7.27 -0.93 6.95
N LEU A 33 -7.64 -0.14 7.98
CA LEU A 33 -8.97 -0.23 8.58
C LEU A 33 -10.06 0.07 7.55
N CYS A 34 -9.89 1.10 6.72
CA CYS A 34 -10.82 1.39 5.62
C CYS A 34 -11.01 0.17 4.72
N VAL A 35 -9.94 -0.51 4.31
CA VAL A 35 -10.04 -1.75 3.51
C VAL A 35 -10.77 -2.85 4.29
N ALA A 36 -10.44 -3.07 5.57
CA ALA A 36 -11.04 -4.11 6.40
C ALA A 36 -12.56 -3.93 6.58
N VAL A 37 -13.07 -2.70 6.52
CA VAL A 37 -14.51 -2.39 6.59
C VAL A 37 -15.17 -2.22 5.22
N GLY A 38 -14.51 -2.64 4.13
CA GLY A 38 -15.07 -2.62 2.77
C GLY A 38 -14.90 -1.31 2.01
N GLY A 39 -14.06 -0.41 2.50
CA GLY A 39 -13.66 0.84 1.84
C GLY A 39 -12.42 0.69 0.95
N THR A 40 -11.76 1.82 0.69
CA THR A 40 -10.60 1.93 -0.21
C THR A 40 -9.50 2.76 0.43
N ILE A 41 -8.23 2.51 0.07
CA ILE A 41 -7.08 3.30 0.54
C ILE A 41 -7.05 4.71 -0.09
N THR A 42 -7.84 4.92 -1.16
CA THR A 42 -7.95 6.21 -1.81
C THR A 42 -9.31 6.42 -2.46
N GLY A 43 -9.98 7.52 -2.12
CA GLY A 43 -11.24 7.95 -2.75
C GLY A 43 -11.01 8.82 -3.99
N GLU A 44 -9.98 9.66 -3.99
CA GLU A 44 -9.70 10.62 -5.08
C GLU A 44 -8.20 10.77 -5.42
N HIS A 45 -7.34 11.02 -4.43
CA HIS A 45 -5.94 11.46 -4.63
C HIS A 45 -4.96 10.40 -5.17
N GLY A 46 -5.44 9.18 -5.45
CA GLY A 46 -4.60 8.07 -5.90
C GLY A 46 -3.65 7.54 -4.83
N VAL A 47 -2.59 6.86 -5.27
CA VAL A 47 -1.68 6.06 -4.41
C VAL A 47 -0.33 6.75 -4.24
N GLY A 48 0.28 7.19 -5.34
CA GLY A 48 1.59 7.84 -5.34
C GLY A 48 2.68 6.94 -4.75
N ARG A 49 3.53 7.51 -3.87
CA ARG A 49 4.47 6.74 -3.04
C ARG A 49 3.95 6.48 -1.64
N GLU A 50 3.18 7.41 -1.10
CA GLU A 50 2.74 7.40 0.30
C GLU A 50 1.93 6.14 0.62
N LYS A 51 0.97 5.79 -0.26
CA LYS A 51 0.03 4.67 -0.02
C LYS A 51 0.43 3.36 -0.69
N ILE A 52 1.65 3.31 -1.25
CA ILE A 52 2.06 2.17 -2.09
C ILE A 52 2.17 0.86 -1.28
N ASN A 53 2.41 0.94 0.03
CA ASN A 53 2.41 -0.24 0.89
C ASN A 53 0.99 -0.78 1.08
N GLN A 54 0.00 0.09 1.32
CA GLN A 54 -1.38 -0.32 1.54
C GLN A 54 -2.07 -0.85 0.27
N MET A 55 -1.50 -0.65 -0.92
CA MET A 55 -1.89 -1.40 -2.12
C MET A 55 -1.81 -2.91 -1.91
N CYS A 56 -0.83 -3.39 -1.14
CA CYS A 56 -0.67 -4.80 -0.82
C CYS A 56 -1.73 -5.34 0.15
N THR A 57 -2.45 -4.44 0.83
CA THR A 57 -3.61 -4.77 1.67
C THR A 57 -4.89 -4.77 0.86
N GLN A 58 -5.07 -3.81 -0.05
CA GLN A 58 -6.29 -3.68 -0.84
C GLN A 58 -6.39 -4.67 -2.00
N PHE A 59 -5.27 -4.98 -2.66
CA PHE A 59 -5.26 -5.79 -3.87
C PHE A 59 -4.43 -7.06 -3.69
N ASN A 60 -4.91 -8.16 -4.27
CA ASN A 60 -4.20 -9.42 -4.27
C ASN A 60 -3.09 -9.45 -5.34
N PRO A 61 -2.17 -10.44 -5.29
CA PRO A 61 -1.05 -10.52 -6.23
C PRO A 61 -1.46 -10.58 -7.71
N ASP A 62 -2.58 -11.23 -8.04
CA ASP A 62 -3.05 -11.35 -9.43
C ASP A 62 -3.53 -10.00 -9.96
N GLU A 63 -4.25 -9.22 -9.15
CA GLU A 63 -4.69 -7.86 -9.47
C GLU A 63 -3.51 -6.91 -9.65
N ILE A 64 -2.51 -6.99 -8.75
CA ILE A 64 -1.25 -6.24 -8.91
C ILE A 64 -0.52 -6.65 -10.19
N GLY A 65 -0.54 -7.95 -10.55
CA GLY A 65 -0.02 -8.46 -11.80
C GLY A 65 -0.71 -7.83 -13.01
N CYS A 66 -2.04 -7.68 -12.98
CA CYS A 66 -2.78 -6.99 -14.03
C CYS A 66 -2.36 -5.52 -14.17
N PHE A 67 -2.15 -4.79 -13.07
CA PHE A 67 -1.65 -3.41 -13.12
C PHE A 67 -0.27 -3.33 -13.78
N HIS A 68 0.64 -4.25 -13.46
CA HIS A 68 1.95 -4.34 -14.11
C HIS A 68 1.84 -4.68 -15.60
N ALA A 69 0.94 -5.57 -16.00
CA ALA A 69 0.73 -5.90 -17.40
C ALA A 69 0.27 -4.68 -18.22
N VAL A 70 -0.68 -3.90 -17.68
CA VAL A 70 -1.11 -2.63 -18.30
C VAL A 70 0.06 -1.65 -18.36
N LYS A 71 0.82 -1.49 -17.27
CA LYS A 71 1.98 -0.61 -17.22
C LYS A 71 3.01 -0.97 -18.29
N ALA A 72 3.35 -2.25 -18.42
CA ALA A 72 4.32 -2.74 -19.40
C ALA A 72 3.87 -2.51 -20.85
N ALA A 73 2.56 -2.55 -21.12
CA ALA A 73 2.02 -2.27 -22.46
C ALA A 73 2.26 -0.82 -22.93
N PHE A 74 2.37 0.13 -22.00
CA PHE A 74 2.55 1.56 -22.31
C PHE A 74 3.91 2.13 -21.88
N ASP A 75 4.72 1.37 -21.15
CA ASP A 75 6.02 1.79 -20.63
C ASP A 75 6.99 0.60 -20.54
N ALA A 76 7.30 0.01 -21.68
CA ALA A 76 8.15 -1.19 -21.78
C ALA A 76 9.55 -0.99 -21.16
N GLU A 77 10.07 0.23 -21.20
CA GLU A 77 11.38 0.60 -20.63
C GLU A 77 11.29 1.04 -19.15
N GLY A 78 10.09 1.17 -18.59
CA GLY A 78 9.89 1.53 -17.19
C GLY A 78 10.28 2.97 -16.82
N LEU A 79 10.29 3.89 -17.79
CA LEU A 79 10.75 5.26 -17.60
C LEU A 79 9.68 6.19 -17.03
N LEU A 80 8.40 5.86 -17.22
CA LEU A 80 7.30 6.70 -16.81
C LEU A 80 7.02 6.52 -15.31
N ASN A 81 7.75 7.31 -14.51
CA ASN A 81 7.54 7.49 -13.06
C ASN A 81 7.70 6.20 -12.23
N PRO A 82 8.89 5.56 -12.28
CA PRO A 82 9.13 4.28 -11.63
C PRO A 82 8.95 4.34 -10.11
N GLY A 83 8.46 3.24 -9.52
CA GLY A 83 8.30 3.08 -8.07
C GLY A 83 7.12 3.85 -7.46
N LYS A 84 6.13 4.25 -8.27
CA LYS A 84 4.90 4.91 -7.84
C LYS A 84 3.67 4.15 -8.32
N ASN A 85 2.57 4.29 -7.59
CA ASN A 85 1.24 3.71 -7.82
C ASN A 85 1.14 2.19 -7.73
N ILE A 86 2.05 1.44 -8.36
CA ILE A 86 1.99 -0.03 -8.40
C ILE A 86 3.17 -0.59 -7.58
N PRO A 87 2.93 -1.31 -6.47
CA PRO A 87 3.99 -1.96 -5.71
C PRO A 87 4.63 -3.09 -6.52
N THR A 88 5.90 -3.39 -6.28
CA THR A 88 6.49 -4.64 -6.77
C THR A 88 5.89 -5.82 -6.00
N LEU A 89 5.84 -7.00 -6.63
CA LEU A 89 5.35 -8.21 -5.96
C LEU A 89 6.19 -8.54 -4.72
N ASN A 90 7.53 -8.41 -4.81
CA ASN A 90 8.43 -8.60 -3.67
C ASN A 90 8.12 -7.63 -2.53
N ARG A 91 7.81 -6.36 -2.83
CA ARG A 91 7.42 -5.40 -1.81
C ARG A 91 6.17 -5.84 -1.05
N CYS A 92 5.18 -6.39 -1.75
CA CYS A 92 3.99 -6.93 -1.09
C CYS A 92 4.27 -8.18 -0.28
N ALA A 93 5.18 -9.05 -0.74
CA ALA A 93 5.63 -10.20 0.04
C ALA A 93 6.35 -9.77 1.34
N ASP A 94 7.27 -8.82 1.26
CA ASP A 94 8.01 -8.28 2.41
C ASP A 94 7.06 -7.56 3.39
N TYR A 95 6.17 -6.72 2.86
CA TYR A 95 5.19 -6.01 3.66
C TYR A 95 4.21 -6.96 4.35
N GLY A 96 3.74 -7.99 3.63
CA GLY A 96 2.91 -9.06 4.20
C GLY A 96 3.62 -9.85 5.29
N ALA A 97 4.93 -10.11 5.14
CA ALA A 97 5.73 -10.78 6.16
C ALA A 97 5.85 -9.97 7.45
N LEU A 98 5.96 -8.63 7.36
CA LEU A 98 5.95 -7.73 8.52
C LEU A 98 4.61 -7.70 9.25
N ARG A 99 3.51 -8.07 8.57
CA ARG A 99 2.14 -8.03 9.10
C ARG A 99 1.60 -9.38 9.59
N VAL A 100 2.44 -10.42 9.66
CA VAL A 100 2.01 -11.76 10.14
C VAL A 100 1.52 -11.69 11.60
N HIS A 101 0.21 -11.63 11.79
CA HIS A 101 -0.43 -11.80 13.08
C HIS A 101 -0.49 -13.30 13.44
N GLY A 102 0.11 -13.68 14.58
CA GLY A 102 0.04 -15.05 15.11
C GLY A 102 1.13 -16.01 14.62
N GLY A 103 2.24 -15.51 14.05
CA GLY A 103 3.45 -16.31 13.78
C GLY A 103 3.34 -17.35 12.67
N LYS A 104 2.30 -17.29 11.82
CA LYS A 104 2.15 -18.17 10.65
C LYS A 104 2.37 -17.39 9.36
N LEU A 105 3.51 -17.61 8.71
CA LEU A 105 3.79 -17.07 7.37
C LEU A 105 2.76 -17.61 6.36
N PRO A 106 2.09 -16.76 5.58
CA PRO A 106 1.41 -17.21 4.37
C PRO A 106 2.42 -17.85 3.42
N PHE A 107 2.07 -19.00 2.83
CA PHE A 107 2.88 -19.74 1.87
C PHE A 107 4.27 -20.17 2.38
N SER A 108 4.30 -20.79 3.57
CA SER A 108 5.52 -21.35 4.18
C SER A 108 6.23 -22.42 3.33
N GLU A 109 5.52 -22.98 2.36
CA GLU A 109 5.93 -24.07 1.48
C GLU A 109 6.70 -23.61 0.23
N LEU A 110 6.75 -22.31 -0.05
CA LEU A 110 7.51 -21.78 -1.17
C LEU A 110 8.98 -21.63 -0.78
N GLU A 111 9.86 -22.23 -1.58
CA GLU A 111 11.31 -22.11 -1.41
C GLU A 111 11.73 -20.65 -1.61
N ARG A 112 12.53 -20.12 -0.67
CA ARG A 112 13.04 -18.75 -0.71
C ARG A 112 14.50 -18.77 -1.17
N PHE A 113 14.82 -17.94 -2.16
CA PHE A 113 16.18 -17.66 -2.64
C PHE A 113 16.62 -16.28 -2.17
#